data_AF-A0A5C7FX67-F1
#
_entry.id   AF-A0A5C7FX67-F1
#
_cell.length_a   1.000
_cell.length_b   1.000
_cell.length_c   1.000
_cell.angle_alpha   90.00
_cell.angle_beta   90.00
_cell.angle_gamma   90.00
#
_symmetry.space_group_name_H-M   'P 1'
#
loop_
_entity.id
_entity.type
_entity.pdbx_description
1 polymer ?
#
loop_
_entity_poly.entity_id
_entity_poly.type
_entity_poly.pdbx_seq_one_letter_code
_entity_poly.pdbx_strand_id
1 'polypeptide(L)'
;MIKRAPGSFTRVAMSCAMLLCISPAFVQAQAIDAPRYVNAQGVEVIQGRRAARPAPTAGVGSEDGNASGPVSRALAIPKSAEPARATAAGYQIAAGEQQQRDRDRLSILEQEMHAENVALESKIRVLQDPAMRAKLDAEQFKRLQETTLAHEKNIRALHSEIARVKKNR
;
A
#
# COMPACT_ATOMS: atom_id res chain seq x y z
N MET A 1 -70.62 35.97 9.83
CA MET A 1 -69.63 36.92 9.28
C MET A 1 -68.30 36.68 9.97
N ILE A 2 -67.34 36.02 9.32
CA ILE A 2 -65.99 35.80 9.85
C ILE A 2 -65.03 36.56 8.94
N LYS A 3 -64.34 37.57 9.49
CA LYS A 3 -63.36 38.41 8.78
C LYS A 3 -61.97 38.20 9.39
N ARG A 4 -61.06 37.73 8.51
CA ARG A 4 -59.66 38.12 8.32
C ARG A 4 -58.63 37.84 9.44
N ALA A 5 -57.71 36.92 9.12
CA ALA A 5 -56.27 37.04 9.42
C ALA A 5 -55.69 38.28 8.67
N PRO A 6 -54.49 38.84 8.99
CA PRO A 6 -53.22 38.16 8.65
C PRO A 6 -51.96 38.58 9.46
N GLY A 7 -50.85 37.87 9.19
CA GLY A 7 -49.50 38.44 9.15
C GLY A 7 -48.57 37.95 10.27
N SER A 8 -47.58 37.07 10.03
CA SER A 8 -46.35 37.18 9.21
C SER A 8 -45.19 37.85 9.93
N PHE A 9 -43.99 37.29 9.69
CA PHE A 9 -42.64 37.87 9.79
C PHE A 9 -41.70 37.40 10.92
N THR A 10 -40.79 36.50 10.48
CA THR A 10 -39.31 36.59 10.54
C THR A 10 -38.53 36.43 11.84
N ARG A 11 -37.59 35.45 11.74
CA ARG A 11 -36.15 35.47 12.09
C ARG A 11 -35.84 35.68 13.59
N VAL A 12 -34.91 34.96 14.19
CA VAL A 12 -33.46 35.17 14.02
C VAL A 12 -32.73 34.02 14.71
N ALA A 13 -31.62 33.64 14.07
CA ALA A 13 -30.45 32.91 14.54
C ALA A 13 -30.37 32.57 16.04
N MET A 14 -30.16 31.28 16.32
CA MET A 14 -29.53 30.84 17.56
C MET A 14 -28.11 30.38 17.22
N SER A 15 -27.15 31.20 17.66
CA SER A 15 -25.73 31.09 17.38
C SER A 15 -25.11 29.77 17.81
N CYS A 16 -24.35 29.18 16.89
CA CYS A 16 -23.22 28.30 17.15
C CYS A 16 -22.16 29.04 17.99
N ALA A 17 -21.87 28.53 19.18
CA ALA A 17 -20.64 28.83 19.90
C ALA A 17 -20.29 27.67 20.84
N MET A 18 -19.84 26.55 20.28
CA MET A 18 -19.09 25.52 21.00
C MET A 18 -17.75 25.37 20.30
N LEU A 19 -16.82 26.25 20.68
CA LEU A 19 -15.42 26.25 20.27
C LEU A 19 -14.72 25.09 21.01
N LEU A 20 -14.91 23.86 20.53
CA LEU A 20 -14.16 22.70 21.02
C LEU A 20 -12.74 22.76 20.47
N CYS A 21 -11.80 22.91 21.39
CA CYS A 21 -10.36 22.92 21.19
C CYS A 21 -9.92 21.70 20.36
N ILE A 22 -9.48 21.92 19.11
CA ILE A 22 -8.79 20.91 18.31
C ILE A 22 -7.36 20.84 18.83
N SER A 23 -7.12 19.94 19.80
CA SER A 23 -5.78 19.52 20.18
C SER A 23 -5.17 18.73 19.02
N PRO A 24 -3.93 19.03 18.56
CA PRO A 24 -3.22 18.10 17.68
C PRO A 24 -2.86 16.86 18.51
N ALA A 25 -3.56 15.76 18.27
CA ALA A 25 -3.12 14.45 18.73
C ALA A 25 -1.78 14.14 18.04
N PHE A 26 -0.69 14.44 18.74
CA PHE A 26 0.64 13.93 18.43
C PHE A 26 0.53 12.41 18.46
N VAL A 27 0.46 11.78 17.29
CA VAL A 27 0.66 10.34 17.17
C VAL A 27 2.13 10.09 17.47
N GLN A 28 2.44 9.83 18.74
CA GLN A 28 3.69 9.20 19.13
C GLN A 28 3.75 7.86 18.39
N ALA A 29 4.60 7.78 17.37
CA ALA A 29 5.01 6.52 16.80
C ALA A 29 5.71 5.74 17.92
N GLN A 30 4.97 4.85 18.61
CA GLN A 30 5.59 3.89 19.49
C GLN A 30 6.50 3.04 18.61
N ALA A 31 7.81 3.15 18.85
CA ALA A 31 8.75 2.17 18.36
C ALA A 31 8.35 0.85 19.01
N ILE A 32 7.60 0.04 18.27
CA ILE A 32 7.36 -1.35 18.63
C ILE A 32 8.76 -1.97 18.61
N ASP A 33 9.27 -2.32 19.79
CA ASP A 33 10.55 -3.00 19.91
C ASP A 33 10.42 -4.32 19.16
N ALA A 34 11.05 -4.38 17.99
CA ALA A 34 10.99 -5.54 17.13
C ALA A 34 11.62 -6.72 17.89
N PRO A 35 10.92 -7.86 18.05
CA PRO A 35 11.49 -9.00 18.74
C PRO A 35 12.80 -9.40 18.05
N ARG A 36 13.91 -9.21 18.77
CA ARG A 36 15.24 -9.61 18.32
C ARG A 36 15.47 -11.02 18.78
N TYR A 37 15.69 -11.93 17.86
CA TYR A 37 16.16 -13.26 18.20
C TYR A 37 17.49 -13.53 17.53
N VAL A 38 18.35 -14.23 18.25
CA VAL A 38 19.62 -14.73 17.75
C VAL A 38 19.33 -16.11 17.18
N ASN A 39 19.60 -16.30 15.89
CA ASN A 39 19.45 -17.62 15.28
C ASN A 39 20.53 -18.58 15.82
N ALA A 40 20.42 -19.88 15.50
CA ALA A 40 21.38 -20.90 15.94
C ALA A 40 22.84 -20.65 15.46
N GLN A 41 23.06 -19.65 14.60
CA GLN A 41 24.34 -19.26 14.03
C GLN A 41 24.87 -17.95 14.65
N GLY A 42 24.23 -17.42 15.69
CA GLY A 42 24.67 -16.21 16.38
C GLY A 42 24.29 -14.90 15.68
N VAL A 43 23.46 -14.94 14.64
CA VAL A 43 23.06 -13.76 13.87
C VAL A 43 21.77 -13.17 14.43
N GLU A 44 21.80 -11.87 14.77
CA GLU A 44 20.63 -11.12 15.18
C GLU A 44 19.68 -10.90 13.99
N VAL A 45 18.46 -11.41 14.10
CA VAL A 45 17.39 -11.16 13.13
C VAL A 45 16.40 -10.19 13.74
N ILE A 46 16.25 -9.02 13.10
CA ILE A 46 15.27 -7.99 13.49
C ILE A 46 14.10 -8.04 12.51
N GLN A 47 12.96 -8.57 12.91
CA GLN A 47 11.74 -8.55 12.09
C GLN A 47 10.98 -7.23 12.27
N GLY A 48 10.60 -6.59 11.16
CA GLY A 48 9.61 -5.50 11.19
C GLY A 48 10.12 -4.06 11.02
N ARG A 49 11.23 -3.80 10.30
CA ARG A 49 11.50 -2.44 9.83
C ARG A 49 10.47 -2.04 8.76
N ARG A 50 9.40 -1.36 9.17
CA ARG A 50 8.63 -0.49 8.28
C ARG A 50 9.61 0.55 7.76
N ALA A 51 9.93 0.54 6.47
CA ALA A 51 10.81 1.54 5.87
C ALA A 51 10.25 2.93 6.19
N ALA A 52 11.04 3.73 6.91
CA ALA A 52 10.72 5.12 7.15
C ALA A 52 10.62 5.82 5.79
N ARG A 53 9.42 6.25 5.42
CA ARG A 53 9.18 7.07 4.23
C ARG A 53 10.02 8.35 4.39
N PRO A 54 10.94 8.69 3.46
CA PRO A 54 11.64 9.96 3.56
C PRO A 54 10.61 11.10 3.46
N ALA A 55 10.70 12.04 4.40
CA ALA A 55 9.86 13.22 4.45
C ALA A 55 10.07 14.10 3.20
N PRO A 56 9.02 14.74 2.65
CA PRO A 56 9.19 15.70 1.56
C PRO A 56 9.78 16.99 2.13
N THR A 57 11.06 17.24 1.88
CA THR A 57 11.64 18.58 2.03
C THR A 57 11.11 19.47 0.91
N ALA A 58 10.17 20.35 1.26
CA ALA A 58 9.79 21.49 0.45
C ALA A 58 10.72 22.68 0.74
N GLY A 59 11.08 23.45 -0.30
CA GLY A 59 11.84 24.72 -0.21
C GLY A 59 13.05 24.72 -1.15
N VAL A 60 12.91 25.04 -2.44
CA VAL A 60 12.98 26.40 -3.05
C VAL A 60 14.37 27.03 -2.94
N GLY A 61 15.02 27.27 -4.08
CA GLY A 61 16.18 28.18 -4.19
C GLY A 61 17.14 27.82 -5.31
N SER A 62 17.08 28.58 -6.40
CA SER A 62 18.02 28.57 -7.52
C SER A 62 19.39 29.17 -7.16
N GLU A 63 20.37 28.84 -8.01
CA GLU A 63 21.55 29.65 -8.43
C GLU A 63 22.83 29.69 -7.57
N ASP A 64 23.90 29.25 -8.24
CA ASP A 64 25.29 29.74 -8.26
C ASP A 64 26.20 29.66 -7.02
N GLY A 65 27.35 28.98 -7.25
CA GLY A 65 28.64 29.58 -6.91
C GLY A 65 29.32 29.17 -5.60
N ASN A 66 30.27 28.24 -5.74
CA ASN A 66 31.62 28.27 -5.16
C ASN A 66 31.85 28.18 -3.62
N ALA A 67 32.70 27.19 -3.29
CA ALA A 67 33.70 27.13 -2.23
C ALA A 67 33.34 26.62 -0.81
N SER A 68 34.07 25.54 -0.48
CA SER A 68 34.64 25.16 0.83
C SER A 68 33.79 24.34 1.80
N GLY A 69 33.92 23.01 1.67
CA GLY A 69 33.71 22.03 2.74
C GLY A 69 34.86 21.01 2.75
N PRO A 70 35.33 20.55 3.93
CA PRO A 70 36.69 20.07 4.15
C PRO A 70 37.02 18.71 3.52
N VAL A 71 38.25 18.66 3.01
CA VAL A 71 38.94 17.50 2.44
C VAL A 71 38.96 16.33 3.43
N SER A 72 38.31 15.21 3.06
CA SER A 72 38.58 13.90 3.66
C SER A 72 39.05 12.94 2.56
N ARG A 73 40.37 12.95 2.40
CA ARG A 73 41.26 11.89 1.92
C ARG A 73 40.61 10.81 1.03
N ALA A 74 40.85 10.94 -0.27
CA ALA A 74 40.67 9.86 -1.24
C ALA A 74 41.45 8.61 -0.77
N LEU A 75 40.72 7.61 -0.29
CA LEU A 75 41.22 6.24 -0.21
C LEU A 75 41.07 5.64 -1.61
N ALA A 76 42.20 5.20 -2.15
CA ALA A 76 42.35 4.63 -3.47
C ALA A 76 41.26 3.60 -3.77
N ILE A 77 40.59 3.78 -4.91
CA ILE A 77 39.68 2.78 -5.48
C ILE A 77 40.55 1.60 -5.94
N PRO A 78 40.47 0.40 -5.33
CA PRO A 78 41.05 -0.76 -5.96
C PRO A 78 40.29 -1.05 -7.26
N LYS A 79 41.05 -0.98 -8.34
CA LYS A 79 40.73 -1.34 -9.71
C LYS A 79 40.00 -2.69 -9.76
N SER A 80 38.79 -2.68 -10.29
CA SER A 80 38.09 -3.79 -10.93
C SER A 80 38.37 -5.18 -10.32
N ALA A 81 37.76 -5.47 -9.18
CA ALA A 81 37.38 -6.85 -8.92
C ALA A 81 36.22 -7.16 -9.86
N GLU A 82 36.49 -8.00 -10.86
CA GLU A 82 35.51 -8.86 -11.53
C GLU A 82 34.44 -9.26 -10.49
N PRO A 83 33.13 -9.26 -10.80
CA PRO A 83 32.14 -9.69 -9.83
C PRO A 83 32.50 -11.12 -9.47
N ALA A 84 33.15 -11.32 -8.33
CA ALA A 84 33.36 -12.62 -7.75
C ALA A 84 31.97 -13.23 -7.77
N ARG A 85 31.79 -14.24 -8.64
CA ARG A 85 30.62 -15.10 -8.57
C ARG A 85 30.65 -15.60 -7.14
N ALA A 86 29.86 -14.96 -6.29
CA ALA A 86 29.42 -15.54 -5.06
C ALA A 86 28.68 -16.78 -5.54
N THR A 87 29.40 -17.88 -5.68
CA THR A 87 28.83 -19.20 -5.66
C THR A 87 28.09 -19.21 -4.35
N ALA A 88 26.78 -18.93 -4.43
CA ALA A 88 25.90 -18.91 -3.29
C ALA A 88 26.19 -20.19 -2.54
N ALA A 89 26.77 -20.08 -1.34
CA ALA A 89 26.94 -21.21 -0.46
C ALA A 89 25.56 -21.86 -0.38
N GLY A 90 25.45 -23.07 -0.92
CA GLY A 90 24.20 -23.64 -1.40
C GLY A 90 23.24 -23.88 -0.24
N TYR A 91 22.38 -22.90 0.04
CA TYR A 91 21.21 -23.10 0.88
C TYR A 91 20.25 -24.01 0.12
N GLN A 92 20.40 -25.31 0.33
CA GLN A 92 19.47 -26.31 -0.19
C GLN A 92 18.28 -26.36 0.77
N ILE A 93 17.10 -26.04 0.26
CA ILE A 93 15.85 -26.26 0.98
C ILE A 93 15.60 -27.77 0.98
N ALA A 94 15.29 -28.34 2.14
CA ALA A 94 14.96 -29.75 2.23
C ALA A 94 13.72 -30.06 1.37
N ALA A 95 13.68 -31.22 0.69
CA ALA A 95 12.60 -31.55 -0.24
C ALA A 95 11.20 -31.47 0.41
N GLY A 96 11.06 -31.88 1.67
CA GLY A 96 9.80 -31.77 2.42
C GLY A 96 9.40 -30.32 2.72
N GLU A 97 10.37 -29.44 3.00
CA GLU A 97 10.11 -28.01 3.19
C GLU A 97 9.72 -27.35 1.87
N GLN A 98 10.38 -27.70 0.76
CA GLN A 98 10.01 -27.19 -0.56
C GLN A 98 8.58 -27.62 -0.94
N GLN A 99 8.22 -28.88 -0.70
CA GLN A 99 6.86 -29.36 -0.95
C GLN A 99 5.81 -28.63 -0.09
N GLN A 100 6.13 -28.34 1.17
CA GLN A 100 5.23 -27.58 2.04
C GLN A 100 5.05 -26.16 1.51
N ARG A 101 6.15 -25.48 1.13
CA ARG A 101 6.10 -24.15 0.52
C ARG A 101 5.29 -24.13 -0.77
N ASP A 102 5.39 -25.16 -1.60
CA ASP A 102 4.62 -25.25 -2.84
C ASP A 102 3.11 -25.45 -2.57
N ARG A 103 2.74 -26.19 -1.52
CA ARG A 103 1.35 -26.29 -1.06
C ARG A 103 0.83 -24.96 -0.51
N ASP A 104 1.63 -24.29 0.32
CA ASP A 104 1.27 -22.99 0.90
C ASP A 104 1.11 -21.94 -0.20
N ARG A 105 2.04 -21.91 -1.17
CA ARG A 105 1.96 -21.04 -2.35
C ARG A 105 0.67 -21.29 -3.13
N LEU A 106 0.33 -22.56 -3.38
CA LEU A 106 -0.91 -22.87 -4.09
C LEU A 106 -2.14 -22.39 -3.30
N SER A 107 -2.17 -22.62 -1.99
CA SER A 107 -3.26 -22.15 -1.13
C SER A 107 -3.40 -20.63 -1.16
N ILE A 108 -2.28 -19.89 -1.10
CA ILE A 108 -2.27 -18.42 -1.18
C ILE A 108 -2.82 -17.96 -2.52
N LEU A 109 -2.36 -18.54 -3.63
CA LEU A 109 -2.84 -18.18 -4.97
C LEU A 109 -4.34 -18.46 -5.15
N GLU A 110 -4.85 -19.57 -4.58
CA GLU A 110 -6.28 -19.89 -4.63
C GLU A 110 -7.11 -18.93 -3.75
N GLN A 111 -6.59 -18.48 -2.62
CA GLN A 111 -7.22 -17.44 -1.79
C GLN A 111 -7.25 -16.09 -2.51
N GLU A 112 -6.13 -15.68 -3.11
CA GLU A 112 -6.04 -14.45 -3.92
C GLU A 112 -7.01 -14.51 -5.10
N MET A 113 -7.10 -15.66 -5.78
CA MET A 113 -8.07 -15.88 -6.86
C MET A 113 -9.50 -15.65 -6.39
N HIS A 114 -9.87 -16.21 -5.24
CA HIS A 114 -11.21 -16.04 -4.71
C HIS A 114 -11.49 -14.56 -4.38
N ALA A 115 -10.56 -13.88 -3.72
CA ALA A 115 -10.69 -12.46 -3.39
C ALA A 115 -10.84 -11.58 -4.64
N GLU A 116 -10.06 -11.85 -5.69
CA GLU A 116 -10.14 -11.14 -6.97
C GLU A 116 -11.49 -11.34 -7.66
N ASN A 117 -12.04 -12.57 -7.65
CA ASN A 117 -13.37 -12.84 -8.20
C ASN A 117 -14.47 -12.08 -7.43
N VAL A 118 -14.47 -12.11 -6.09
CA VAL A 118 -15.44 -11.36 -5.28
C VAL A 118 -15.32 -9.85 -5.54
N ALA A 119 -14.08 -9.34 -5.65
CA ALA A 119 -13.82 -7.94 -5.96
C ALA A 119 -14.29 -7.54 -7.37
N LEU A 120 -14.19 -8.44 -8.34
CA LEU A 120 -14.70 -8.23 -9.69
C LEU A 120 -16.23 -8.25 -9.73
N GLU A 121 -16.86 -9.28 -9.15
CA GLU A 121 -18.31 -9.43 -9.10
C GLU A 121 -19.01 -8.24 -8.46
N SER A 122 -18.47 -7.74 -7.35
CA SER A 122 -19.01 -6.56 -6.67
C SER A 122 -18.98 -5.31 -7.57
N LYS A 123 -17.92 -5.11 -8.35
CA LYS A 123 -17.81 -3.97 -9.29
C LYS A 123 -18.71 -4.13 -10.50
N ILE A 124 -18.78 -5.33 -11.06
CA ILE A 124 -19.71 -5.67 -12.14
C ILE A 124 -21.14 -5.39 -11.70
N ARG A 125 -21.52 -5.77 -10.48
CA ARG A 125 -22.86 -5.48 -9.93
C ARG A 125 -23.16 -3.98 -9.90
N VAL A 126 -22.19 -3.15 -9.48
CA VAL A 126 -22.36 -1.68 -9.49
C VAL A 126 -22.47 -1.13 -10.92
N LEU A 127 -21.69 -1.67 -11.87
CA LEU A 127 -21.74 -1.25 -13.27
C LEU A 127 -23.05 -1.65 -13.97
N GLN A 128 -23.64 -2.78 -13.58
CA GLN A 128 -24.88 -3.32 -14.13
C GLN A 128 -26.12 -2.69 -13.52
N ASP A 129 -26.08 -2.24 -12.27
CA ASP A 129 -27.19 -1.58 -11.59
C ASP A 129 -27.30 -0.11 -12.01
N PRO A 130 -28.35 0.30 -12.76
CA PRO A 130 -28.52 1.68 -13.21
C PRO A 130 -28.70 2.68 -12.06
N ALA A 131 -29.31 2.26 -10.96
CA ALA A 131 -29.55 3.12 -9.80
C ALA A 131 -28.26 3.39 -9.02
N MET A 132 -27.34 2.42 -8.98
CA MET A 132 -26.02 2.61 -8.40
C MET A 132 -25.12 3.43 -9.34
N ARG A 133 -25.18 3.14 -10.65
CA ARG A 133 -24.43 3.88 -11.66
C ARG A 133 -24.82 5.35 -11.74
N ALA A 134 -26.11 5.68 -11.60
CA ALA A 134 -26.60 7.06 -11.60
C ALA A 134 -26.10 7.91 -10.41
N LYS A 135 -25.61 7.27 -9.34
CA LYS A 135 -25.03 7.95 -8.17
C LYS A 135 -23.54 8.28 -8.35
N LEU A 136 -22.90 7.74 -9.39
CA LEU A 136 -21.49 7.95 -9.65
C LEU A 136 -21.29 9.19 -10.52
N ASP A 137 -20.31 10.01 -10.17
CA ASP A 137 -19.81 11.03 -11.09
C ASP A 137 -18.97 10.38 -12.22
N ALA A 138 -18.58 11.20 -13.21
CA ALA A 138 -17.83 10.72 -14.37
C ALA A 138 -16.45 10.14 -14.00
N GLU A 139 -15.79 10.70 -12.99
CA GLU A 139 -14.46 10.26 -12.56
C GLU A 139 -14.55 8.94 -11.78
N GLN A 140 -15.51 8.84 -10.86
CA GLN A 140 -15.82 7.63 -10.11
C GLN A 140 -16.21 6.48 -11.05
N PHE A 141 -17.02 6.78 -12.07
CA PHE A 141 -17.38 5.79 -13.08
C PHE A 141 -16.15 5.32 -13.87
N LYS A 142 -15.27 6.23 -14.30
CA LYS A 142 -14.03 5.89 -14.99
C LYS A 142 -13.12 5.01 -14.12
N ARG A 143 -12.90 5.40 -12.86
CA ARG A 143 -12.09 4.61 -11.90
C ARG A 143 -12.71 3.23 -11.66
N LEU A 144 -14.03 3.13 -11.59
CA LEU A 144 -14.72 1.84 -11.45
C LEU A 144 -14.47 0.93 -12.67
N GLN A 145 -14.49 1.48 -13.88
CA GLN A 145 -14.15 0.72 -15.09
C GLN A 145 -12.68 0.29 -15.11
N GLU A 146 -11.75 1.21 -14.81
CA GLU A 146 -10.31 0.92 -14.77
C GLU A 146 -9.98 -0.18 -13.74
N THR A 147 -10.56 -0.08 -12.54
CA THR A 147 -10.37 -1.09 -11.49
C THR A 147 -10.99 -2.43 -11.86
N THR A 148 -12.16 -2.45 -12.51
CA THR A 148 -12.77 -3.68 -13.04
C THR A 148 -11.83 -4.39 -14.02
N LEU A 149 -11.28 -3.65 -14.99
CA LEU A 149 -10.31 -4.21 -15.96
C LEU A 149 -9.03 -4.71 -15.29
N ALA A 150 -8.58 -4.04 -14.22
CA ALA A 150 -7.42 -4.48 -13.45
C ALA A 150 -7.68 -5.85 -12.79
N HIS A 151 -8.85 -6.04 -12.15
CA HIS A 151 -9.22 -7.32 -11.55
C HIS A 151 -9.30 -8.45 -12.60
N GLU A 152 -9.90 -8.20 -13.77
CA GLU A 152 -9.93 -9.19 -14.87
C GLU A 152 -8.52 -9.58 -15.36
N LYS A 153 -7.60 -8.61 -15.40
CA LYS A 153 -6.20 -8.88 -15.74
C LYS A 153 -5.51 -9.71 -14.65
N ASN A 154 -5.73 -9.37 -13.38
CA ASN A 154 -5.17 -10.10 -12.24
C ASN A 154 -5.66 -11.54 -12.21
N ILE A 155 -6.96 -11.79 -12.40
CA ILE A 155 -7.54 -13.14 -12.47
C ILE A 155 -6.84 -13.97 -13.56
N ARG A 156 -6.67 -13.41 -14.77
CA ARG A 156 -5.96 -14.11 -15.86
C ARG A 156 -4.51 -14.43 -15.50
N ALA A 157 -3.81 -13.52 -14.83
CA ALA A 157 -2.45 -13.74 -14.37
C ALA A 157 -2.38 -14.85 -13.31
N LEU A 158 -3.26 -14.80 -12.31
CA LEU A 158 -3.36 -15.80 -11.25
C LEU A 158 -3.72 -17.19 -11.80
N HIS A 159 -4.63 -17.28 -12.79
CA HIS A 159 -4.97 -18.55 -13.45
C HIS A 159 -3.72 -19.19 -14.07
N SER A 160 -2.94 -18.38 -14.78
CA SER A 160 -1.70 -18.81 -15.42
C SER A 160 -0.65 -19.25 -14.39
N GLU A 161 -0.57 -18.53 -13.29
CA GLU A 161 0.36 -18.81 -12.21
C GLU A 161 0.01 -20.11 -11.47
N ILE A 162 -1.26 -20.30 -11.12
CA ILE A 162 -1.76 -21.54 -10.51
C ILE A 162 -1.50 -22.73 -11.43
N ALA A 163 -1.77 -22.60 -12.73
CA ALA A 163 -1.50 -23.65 -13.70
C ALA A 163 -0.01 -24.02 -13.74
N ARG A 164 0.88 -23.02 -13.70
CA ARG A 164 2.33 -23.21 -13.65
C ARG A 164 2.78 -23.93 -12.37
N VAL A 165 2.27 -23.51 -11.21
CA VAL A 165 2.58 -24.15 -9.92
C VAL A 165 2.11 -25.61 -9.91
N LYS A 166 0.91 -25.89 -10.43
CA LYS A 166 0.37 -27.26 -10.52
C LYS A 166 1.18 -28.15 -11.46
N LYS A 167 1.75 -27.60 -12.54
CA LYS A 167 2.61 -28.34 -13.48
C LYS A 167 3.97 -28.71 -12.89
N ASN A 168 4.49 -27.90 -11.97
CA ASN A 168 5.84 -28.06 -11.41
C ASN A 168 5.87 -28.87 -10.10
N ARG A 169 4.73 -29.42 -9.68
CA ARG A 169 4.56 -30.26 -8.50
C ARG A 169 4.55 -31.73 -8.90
#